data_AF-A0A183IID9-F1
#
_entry.id   AF-A0A183IID9-F1
#
_cell.length_a   1.000
_cell.length_b   1.000
_cell.length_c   1.000
_cell.angle_alpha   90.00
_cell.angle_beta   90.00
_cell.angle_gamma   90.00
#
_symmetry.space_group_name_H-M   'P 1'
#
loop_
_entity.id
_entity.type
_entity.pdbx_description
1 polymer ?
#
loop_
_entity_poly.entity_id
_entity_poly.type
_entity_poly.pdbx_seq_one_letter_code
_entity_poly.pdbx_strand_id
1 'polypeptide(L)' 'MQILNISSVKDKEEVQKNYEHLFAANDRSKGGSFYLQSKVVRAKERIDEELKHAGEAEPKSSQTSQQAQ' A
#
# COMPACT_ATOMS: atom_id res chain seq x y z
N MET A 1 -6.57 2.00 8.00
CA MET A 1 -6.01 3.33 7.63
C MET A 1 -7.15 4.26 7.22
N GLN A 2 -7.34 5.41 7.88
CA GLN A 2 -8.57 6.20 7.70
C GLN A 2 -8.71 6.89 6.34
N ILE A 3 -7.62 7.37 5.73
CA ILE A 3 -7.69 8.13 4.46
C ILE A 3 -8.16 7.24 3.29
N LEU A 4 -7.70 5.99 3.21
CA LEU A 4 -8.13 5.05 2.17
C LEU A 4 -9.38 4.24 2.56
N ASN A 5 -9.95 4.49 3.74
CA ASN A 5 -11.10 3.73 4.26
C ASN A 5 -10.92 2.20 4.17
N ILE A 6 -9.79 1.70 4.66
CA ILE A 6 -9.45 0.26 4.63
C ILE A 6 -9.31 -0.29 6.04
N SER A 7 -9.63 -1.58 6.18
CA SER A 7 -9.55 -2.31 7.45
C SER A 7 -8.14 -2.80 7.74
N SER A 8 -7.40 -3.23 6.71
CA SER A 8 -6.03 -3.74 6.83
C SER A 8 -5.11 -3.16 5.76
N VAL A 9 -3.91 -2.74 6.16
CA VAL A 9 -2.87 -2.29 5.21
C VAL A 9 -2.21 -3.45 4.46
N LYS A 10 -2.42 -4.70 4.92
CA LYS A 10 -1.85 -5.91 4.30
C LYS A 10 -2.70 -6.44 3.14
N ASP A 11 -3.96 -6.01 3.05
CA ASP A 11 -4.84 -6.37 1.95
C ASP A 11 -4.56 -5.47 0.75
N LYS A 12 -3.68 -5.94 -0.15
CA LYS A 12 -3.24 -5.16 -1.31
C LYS A 12 -4.37 -4.86 -2.30
N GLU A 13 -5.36 -5.76 -2.41
CA GLU A 13 -6.49 -5.56 -3.30
C GLU A 13 -7.43 -4.48 -2.76
N GLU A 14 -7.75 -4.53 -1.46
CA GLU A 14 -8.57 -3.50 -0.80
C GLU A 14 -7.89 -2.11 -0.89
N VAL A 15 -6.58 -2.05 -0.61
CA VAL A 15 -5.77 -0.83 -0.72
C VAL A 15 -5.85 -0.24 -2.13
N GLN A 16 -5.59 -1.06 -3.16
CA GLN A 16 -5.55 -0.59 -4.55
C GLN A 16 -6.92 -0.12 -5.03
N LYS A 17 -7.96 -0.90 -4.77
CA LYS A 17 -9.34 -0.57 -5.16
C LYS A 17 -9.79 0.76 -4.56
N ASN A 18 -9.59 0.94 -3.26
CA ASN A 18 -10.03 2.17 -2.60
C ASN A 18 -9.17 3.37 -2.99
N TYR A 19 -7.87 3.18 -3.20
CA TYR A 19 -7.00 4.22 -3.74
C TYR A 19 -7.50 4.71 -5.10
N GLU A 20 -7.73 3.81 -6.06
CA GLU A 20 -8.18 4.18 -7.41
C GLU A 20 -9.50 4.93 -7.38
N HIS A 21 -10.46 4.44 -6.58
CA HIS A 21 -11.75 5.08 -6.40
C HIS A 21 -11.60 6.51 -5.86
N LEU A 22 -10.88 6.68 -4.75
CA LEU A 22 -10.72 7.98 -4.09
C LEU A 22 -9.87 8.95 -4.93
N PHE A 23 -8.86 8.44 -5.64
CA PHE A 23 -8.02 9.25 -6.51
C PHE A 23 -8.82 9.79 -7.70
N ALA A 24 -9.62 8.94 -8.35
CA ALA A 24 -10.46 9.32 -9.48
C ALA A 24 -11.61 10.26 -9.07
N ALA A 25 -12.20 10.05 -7.88
CA ALA A 25 -13.25 10.91 -7.34
C ALA A 25 -12.74 12.34 -7.02
N ASN A 26 -11.44 12.50 -6.74
CA ASN A 26 -10.83 13.79 -6.42
C ASN A 26 -10.09 14.42 -7.62
N ASP A 27 -10.32 13.93 -8.83
CA ASP A 27 -9.73 14.49 -10.04
C ASP A 27 -10.18 15.95 -10.28
N ARG A 28 -9.21 16.86 -10.47
CA ARG A 28 -9.48 18.29 -10.65
C ARG A 28 -10.31 18.61 -11.89
N SER A 29 -10.16 17.84 -12.97
CA SER A 29 -10.93 18.04 -14.21
C SER A 29 -12.42 17.74 -14.01
N LYS A 30 -12.76 16.97 -12.98
CA LYS A 30 -14.13 16.62 -12.61
C LYS A 30 -14.66 17.44 -11.42
N GLY A 31 -13.98 18.53 -11.06
CA GLY A 31 -14.34 19.38 -9.92
C GLY A 31 -13.81 18.89 -8.56
N GLY A 32 -12.92 17.90 -8.56
CA GLY A 32 -12.27 17.40 -7.35
C GLY A 32 -11.18 18.34 -6.80
N SER A 33 -10.74 18.06 -5.57
CA SER A 33 -9.73 18.87 -4.87
C SER A 33 -8.34 18.28 -5.01
N PHE A 34 -7.41 19.07 -5.55
CA PHE A 34 -5.99 18.71 -5.60
C PHE A 34 -5.41 18.37 -4.23
N TYR A 35 -5.85 19.10 -3.20
CA TYR A 35 -5.37 18.90 -1.84
C TYR A 35 -5.81 17.51 -1.32
N LEU A 36 -7.08 17.16 -1.52
CA LEU A 36 -7.62 15.87 -1.08
C LEU A 36 -7.01 14.71 -1.88
N GLN A 37 -6.90 14.84 -3.20
CA GLN A 37 -6.20 13.88 -4.04
C GLN A 37 -4.75 13.67 -3.57
N SER A 38 -4.04 14.76 -3.25
CA SER A 38 -2.68 14.67 -2.70
C SER A 38 -2.63 13.91 -1.38
N LYS A 39 -3.64 14.05 -0.49
CA LYS A 39 -3.71 13.24 0.75
C LYS A 39 -3.94 11.76 0.48
N VAL A 40 -4.75 11.42 -0.51
CA VAL A 40 -4.96 10.02 -0.97
C VAL A 40 -3.65 9.42 -1.48
N VAL A 41 -2.89 10.16 -2.29
CA VAL A 41 -1.58 9.73 -2.78
C VAL A 41 -0.59 9.51 -1.64
N ARG A 42 -0.43 10.48 -0.74
CA ARG A 42 0.47 10.36 0.42
C ARG A 42 0.12 9.15 1.30
N ALA A 43 -1.18 8.87 1.47
CA ALA A 43 -1.63 7.71 2.23
C ALA A 43 -1.20 6.39 1.57
N LYS A 44 -1.35 6.27 0.25
CA LYS A 44 -0.88 5.07 -0.47
C LYS A 44 0.64 4.92 -0.41
N GLU A 45 1.40 5.99 -0.62
CA GLU A 45 2.87 5.96 -0.52
C GLU A 45 3.33 5.43 0.84
N ARG A 46 2.71 5.91 1.94
CA ARG A 46 3.02 5.44 3.29
C ARG A 46 2.77 3.94 3.47
N ILE A 47 1.66 3.42 2.95
CA ILE A 47 1.35 1.97 3.01
C ILE A 47 2.35 1.17 2.17
N ASP A 48 2.64 1.63 0.95
CA ASP A 48 3.60 0.97 0.06
C ASP A 48 4.99 0.90 0.71
N GLU A 49 5.41 1.96 1.42
CA GLU A 49 6.62 1.95 2.25
C GLU A 49 6.54 0.93 3.38
N GLU A 50 5.46 0.87 4.17
CA GLU A 50 5.31 -0.14 5.24
C GLU A 50 5.42 -1.56 4.71
N LEU A 51 4.79 -1.85 3.57
CA LEU A 51 4.79 -3.18 2.97
C LEU A 51 6.17 -3.57 2.42
N LYS A 52 6.95 -2.61 1.89
CA LYS A 52 8.33 -2.85 1.47
C LYS A 52 9.21 -3.22 2.67
N HIS A 53 9.17 -2.43 3.74
CA HIS A 53 9.96 -2.69 4.95
C HIS A 53 9.50 -3.97 5.68
N ALA A 54 8.20 -4.27 5.66
CA ALA A 54 7.67 -5.52 6.23
C ALA A 54 8.08 -6.76 5.42
N GLY A 55 8.22 -6.63 4.09
CA GLY A 55 8.74 -7.71 3.22
C GLY A 55 10.24 -7.97 3.39
N GLU A 56 11.02 -6.99 3.86
CA GLU A 56 12.43 -7.17 4.22
C GLU A 56 12.63 -7.83 5.60
N ALA A 57 11.57 -7.86 6.42
CA ALA A 57 11.57 -8.46 7.76
C ALA A 57 11.02 -9.90 7.82
N GLU A 58 10.84 -10.58 6.67
CA GLU A 58 10.64 -12.02 6.68
C GLU A 58 11.99 -12.74 6.85
N PRO A 59 12.18 -13.57 7.89
CA PRO A 59 13.38 -14.39 7.99
C PRO A 59 13.36 -15.37 6.81
N LYS A 60 14.42 -15.34 5.98
CA LYS A 60 14.71 -16.46 5.07
C LYS A 60 14.76 -17.73 5.90
N SER A 61 13.69 -18.50 5.88
CA SER A 61 13.65 -19.84 6.44
C SER A 61 14.58 -20.73 5.62
N SER A 62 15.67 -21.11 6.29
CA SER A 62 16.42 -22.36 6.16
C SER A 62 16.17 -23.19 4.88
N GLN A 63 17.10 -23.14 3.92
CA GLN A 63 17.50 -24.35 3.21
C GLN A 63 18.89 -24.75 3.71
N THR A 64 18.88 -25.61 4.74
CA THR A 64 19.96 -26.56 4.97
C THR A 64 19.97 -27.54 3.80
N SER A 65 20.96 -27.41 2.92
CA SER A 65 21.39 -28.50 2.05
C SER A 65 22.68 -29.05 2.62
N GLN A 66 22.59 -30.28 3.10
CA GLN A 66 23.68 -31.14 3.55
C GLN A 66 24.64 -31.43 2.39
N GLN A 67 25.94 -31.37 2.67
CA GLN A 67 27.05 -32.15 2.10
C GLN A 67 28.24 -31.82 3.03
N ALA A 68 28.70 -32.65 3.96
CA ALA A 68 29.04 -34.07 3.91
C ALA A 68 29.91 -34.40 2.70
N GLN A 69 31.17 -33.96 2.73
CA GLN A 69 32.38 -34.79 2.69
C GLN A 69 33.63 -33.92 2.86
#